data_AF-A0A3D8YBT8-F1
#
_entry.id   AF-A0A3D8YBT8-F1
#
_cell.length_a   1.000
_cell.length_b   1.000
_cell.length_c   1.000
_cell.angle_alpha   90.00
_cell.angle_beta   90.00
_cell.angle_gamma   90.00
#
_symmetry.space_group_name_H-M   'P 1'
#
loop_
_entity.id
_entity.type
_entity.pdbx_description
1 polymer ?
#
loop_
_entity_poly.entity_id
_entity_poly.type
_entity_poly.pdbx_seq_one_letter_code
_entity_poly.pdbx_strand_id
1 'polypeptide(L)'
;MCATLRTGLSAPRILSPKNGVANAAEIPFSAVLLCMGSGIVVNFLFRNFSLKWTYSRRKTTLLAIIGMLRMMRGESVGNNILVQSRLMTLSGHRFQKSLNLTHMKILIYADLQKQYLEDLIRQLPKDAEIVLKQELSESELKEALKTTEVLIGNPAVELINPVPASIQFWQLENVGFEQYKDLKYSGIAANVGNMSAAACAETIVAGVLGFYRGVHLMVRNQIENKWVGEKLENELSILGEKQVIILGSGAIAEHVKTMLTAFGCRVKMTAKSDPDADIHSFDKLLKQLVYTDLVVNTLPGNLDKYVSAPFFEAVKQGALYASIGRGNTTDETALVEALESGKLCGAVLDVTEKEPLPENRKLWKMTNVILTQHTGAAHSERDRDKVAKFVENIGQYLKGVKVKDQITLTDGY
;
A
#
# COMPACT_ATOMS: atom_id res chain seq x y z
N MET A 1 -18.83 14.61 -63.69
CA MET A 1 -18.32 13.98 -64.93
C MET A 1 -18.26 12.48 -64.70
N CYS A 2 -18.98 11.71 -65.52
CA CYS A 2 -19.19 10.26 -65.41
C CYS A 2 -17.90 9.44 -65.57
N ALA A 3 -17.82 8.32 -64.85
CA ALA A 3 -17.39 7.03 -65.42
C ALA A 3 -17.92 5.88 -64.55
N THR A 4 -18.69 4.99 -65.19
CA THR A 4 -19.37 3.83 -64.63
C THR A 4 -18.47 2.60 -64.74
N LEU A 5 -18.37 1.79 -63.69
CA LEU A 5 -17.92 0.39 -63.78
C LEU A 5 -18.99 -0.48 -63.11
N ARG A 6 -19.74 -1.21 -63.95
CA ARG A 6 -20.70 -2.24 -63.54
C ARG A 6 -19.93 -3.50 -63.14
N THR A 7 -20.21 -4.03 -61.96
CA THR A 7 -20.06 -5.47 -61.68
C THR A 7 -21.36 -5.93 -61.06
N GLY A 8 -22.10 -6.75 -61.81
CA GLY A 8 -23.40 -7.27 -61.40
C GLY A 8 -23.27 -8.26 -60.25
N LEU A 9 -24.14 -8.10 -59.26
CA LEU A 9 -24.50 -9.15 -58.31
C LEU A 9 -26.01 -9.03 -58.09
N SER A 10 -26.75 -9.96 -58.70
CA SER A 10 -28.16 -10.21 -58.45
C SER A 10 -28.35 -10.69 -57.00
N ALA A 11 -29.35 -10.12 -56.33
CA ALA A 11 -29.76 -10.50 -54.97
C ALA A 11 -30.20 -11.98 -54.89
N PRO A 12 -29.91 -12.72 -53.81
CA PRO A 12 -30.46 -14.05 -53.64
C PRO A 12 -31.85 -14.01 -53.01
N ARG A 13 -32.79 -14.74 -53.65
CA ARG A 13 -34.09 -15.14 -53.12
C ARG A 13 -33.92 -16.11 -51.94
N ILE A 14 -34.79 -15.98 -50.95
CA ILE A 14 -34.95 -16.90 -49.82
C ILE A 14 -35.79 -18.10 -50.27
N LEU A 15 -35.29 -19.32 -50.09
CA LEU A 15 -36.07 -20.57 -50.15
C LEU A 15 -35.86 -21.36 -48.85
N SER A 16 -36.96 -21.79 -48.23
CA SER A 16 -37.03 -22.59 -47.00
C SER A 16 -36.73 -24.08 -47.24
N PRO A 17 -36.29 -24.85 -46.23
CA PRO A 17 -35.75 -26.19 -46.42
C PRO A 17 -36.82 -27.29 -46.34
N LYS A 18 -36.64 -28.36 -47.14
CA LYS A 18 -37.22 -29.69 -46.90
C LYS A 18 -36.09 -30.70 -46.69
N ASN A 19 -36.16 -31.37 -45.53
CA ASN A 19 -35.66 -32.71 -45.17
C ASN A 19 -34.14 -33.00 -45.26
N GLY A 20 -33.58 -33.49 -44.13
CA GLY A 20 -32.38 -34.35 -44.12
C GLY A 20 -31.30 -33.93 -43.11
N VAL A 21 -30.74 -34.90 -42.39
CA VAL A 21 -29.95 -34.74 -41.16
C VAL A 21 -28.42 -34.67 -41.41
N ALA A 22 -27.78 -33.76 -40.66
CA ALA A 22 -26.41 -33.70 -40.11
C ALA A 22 -25.16 -33.30 -40.94
N ASN A 23 -24.41 -32.39 -40.29
CA ASN A 23 -22.99 -32.06 -40.33
C ASN A 23 -22.44 -31.06 -41.38
N ALA A 24 -22.53 -29.77 -41.02
CA ALA A 24 -21.44 -28.80 -41.15
C ALA A 24 -21.69 -27.63 -40.19
N ALA A 25 -20.66 -27.17 -39.47
CA ALA A 25 -20.75 -26.00 -38.60
C ALA A 25 -20.99 -24.73 -39.43
N GLU A 26 -22.25 -24.33 -39.55
CA GLU A 26 -22.62 -23.03 -40.12
C GLU A 26 -22.27 -21.92 -39.12
N ILE A 27 -21.27 -21.11 -39.45
CA ILE A 27 -21.03 -19.83 -38.78
C ILE A 27 -21.78 -18.75 -39.59
N PRO A 28 -22.87 -18.13 -39.09
CA PRO A 28 -23.57 -17.12 -39.86
C PRO A 28 -22.86 -15.78 -39.63
N PHE A 29 -22.23 -15.24 -40.67
CA PHE A 29 -21.71 -13.87 -40.68
C PHE A 29 -22.61 -12.98 -41.55
N SER A 30 -22.98 -11.81 -41.02
CA SER A 30 -23.55 -10.70 -41.80
C SER A 30 -22.56 -9.55 -41.76
N ALA A 31 -22.02 -9.15 -42.90
CA ALA A 31 -21.15 -7.97 -43.02
C ALA A 31 -21.95 -6.84 -43.68
N VAL A 32 -22.01 -5.68 -43.04
CA VAL A 32 -22.62 -4.46 -43.60
C VAL A 32 -21.49 -3.49 -43.95
N LEU A 33 -21.34 -3.19 -45.24
CA LEU A 33 -20.42 -2.17 -45.72
C LEU A 33 -21.18 -0.84 -45.85
N LEU A 34 -20.77 0.18 -45.09
CA LEU A 34 -21.30 1.54 -45.22
C LEU A 34 -20.19 2.45 -45.77
N CYS A 35 -20.39 2.96 -46.97
CA CYS A 35 -19.56 4.00 -47.56
C CYS A 35 -20.13 5.36 -47.16
N MET A 36 -19.45 6.07 -46.26
CA MET A 36 -19.72 7.48 -45.98
C MET A 36 -18.55 8.32 -46.49
N GLY A 37 -18.85 9.49 -47.05
CA GLY A 37 -18.05 10.28 -48.02
C GLY A 37 -16.65 10.78 -47.65
N SER A 38 -15.82 9.98 -46.97
CA SER A 38 -14.35 10.13 -46.89
C SER A 38 -13.64 8.89 -46.30
N GLY A 39 -14.35 7.81 -45.94
CA GLY A 39 -13.76 6.57 -45.41
C GLY A 39 -14.69 5.36 -45.54
N ILE A 40 -14.13 4.14 -45.49
CA ILE A 40 -14.91 2.88 -45.43
C ILE A 40 -14.96 2.45 -43.98
N VAL A 41 -16.17 2.24 -43.46
CA VAL A 41 -16.39 1.62 -42.16
C VAL A 41 -16.89 0.20 -42.40
N VAL A 42 -16.17 -0.79 -41.87
CA VAL A 42 -16.61 -2.19 -41.89
C VAL A 42 -17.02 -2.57 -40.48
N ASN A 43 -18.29 -2.92 -40.32
CA ASN A 43 -18.80 -3.48 -39.07
C ASN A 43 -18.97 -4.98 -39.23
N PHE A 44 -18.29 -5.73 -38.36
CA PHE A 44 -18.59 -7.15 -38.17
C PHE A 44 -19.48 -7.29 -36.92
N LEU A 45 -20.68 -7.80 -37.12
CA LEU A 45 -21.59 -8.15 -36.05
C LEU A 45 -21.38 -9.63 -35.72
N PHE A 46 -20.85 -9.90 -34.52
CA PHE A 46 -20.81 -11.23 -33.94
C PHE A 46 -21.91 -11.35 -32.88
N ARG A 47 -22.36 -12.57 -32.59
CA ARG A 47 -23.47 -12.85 -31.65
C ARG A 47 -23.30 -12.18 -30.27
N ASN A 48 -22.05 -11.91 -29.83
CA ASN A 48 -21.74 -11.41 -28.49
C ASN A 48 -20.86 -10.14 -28.43
N PHE A 49 -20.45 -9.53 -29.55
CA PHE A 49 -19.77 -8.21 -29.55
C PHE A 49 -19.79 -7.53 -30.94
N SER A 50 -19.46 -6.23 -30.99
CA SER A 50 -19.26 -5.48 -32.24
C SER A 50 -17.82 -4.97 -32.36
N LEU A 51 -17.24 -5.12 -33.55
CA LEU A 51 -15.88 -4.67 -33.88
C LEU A 51 -15.99 -3.55 -34.91
N LYS A 52 -15.58 -2.33 -34.54
CA LYS A 52 -15.69 -1.12 -35.38
C LYS A 52 -14.29 -0.67 -35.82
N TRP A 53 -14.08 -0.57 -37.13
CA TRP A 53 -12.81 -0.17 -37.72
C TRP A 53 -13.00 1.00 -38.68
N THR A 54 -12.13 2.01 -38.60
CA THR A 54 -12.12 3.20 -39.48
C THR A 54 -10.74 3.35 -40.12
N TYR A 55 -10.69 3.62 -41.43
CA TYR A 55 -9.42 3.67 -42.16
C TYR A 55 -9.37 4.77 -43.23
N SER A 56 -8.16 5.29 -43.50
CA SER A 56 -7.90 6.30 -44.54
C SER A 56 -7.13 5.69 -45.75
N ARG A 57 -7.46 6.18 -46.95
CA ARG A 57 -7.20 5.55 -48.25
C ARG A 57 -5.71 5.30 -48.57
N ARG A 58 -5.29 4.02 -48.64
CA ARG A 58 -4.23 3.57 -49.57
C ARG A 58 -4.56 2.17 -50.17
N LYS A 59 -4.30 1.99 -51.46
CA LYS A 59 -4.61 0.77 -52.26
C LYS A 59 -3.98 -0.52 -51.71
N THR A 60 -2.92 -0.42 -50.93
CA THR A 60 -2.19 -1.55 -50.31
C THR A 60 -3.01 -2.29 -49.25
N THR A 61 -4.01 -1.64 -48.65
CA THR A 61 -4.78 -2.19 -47.52
C THR A 61 -5.88 -3.18 -47.94
N LEU A 62 -6.42 -3.07 -49.16
CA LEU A 62 -7.47 -3.97 -49.65
C LEU A 62 -6.95 -5.40 -49.89
N LEU A 63 -5.71 -5.51 -50.37
CA LEU A 63 -5.05 -6.81 -50.60
C LEU A 63 -4.71 -7.52 -49.28
N ALA A 64 -4.37 -6.78 -48.23
CA ALA A 64 -4.14 -7.35 -46.89
C ALA A 64 -5.43 -7.91 -46.28
N ILE A 65 -6.55 -7.21 -46.45
CA ILE A 65 -7.87 -7.68 -45.97
C ILE A 65 -8.30 -8.94 -46.74
N ILE A 66 -8.10 -8.98 -48.07
CA ILE A 66 -8.40 -10.17 -48.88
C ILE A 66 -7.51 -11.35 -48.47
N GLY A 67 -6.21 -11.12 -48.23
CA GLY A 67 -5.29 -12.15 -47.75
C GLY A 67 -5.68 -12.72 -46.39
N MET A 68 -6.09 -11.86 -45.45
CA MET A 68 -6.50 -12.27 -44.11
C MET A 68 -7.85 -13.03 -44.13
N LEU A 69 -8.79 -12.60 -44.97
CA LEU A 69 -10.07 -13.31 -45.19
C LEU A 69 -9.86 -14.68 -45.85
N ARG A 70 -8.88 -14.81 -46.74
CA ARG A 70 -8.49 -16.10 -47.34
C ARG A 70 -7.83 -17.04 -46.34
N MET A 71 -6.94 -16.53 -45.49
CA MET A 71 -6.37 -17.30 -44.37
C MET A 71 -7.44 -17.80 -43.40
N MET A 72 -8.40 -16.96 -43.02
CA MET A 72 -9.50 -17.36 -42.14
C MET A 72 -10.47 -18.37 -42.79
N ARG A 73 -10.43 -18.51 -44.12
CA ARG A 73 -11.18 -19.53 -44.89
C ARG A 73 -10.34 -20.75 -45.27
N GLY A 74 -9.07 -20.82 -44.86
CA GLY A 74 -8.16 -21.93 -45.17
C GLY A 74 -7.66 -21.99 -46.62
N GLU A 75 -7.77 -20.90 -47.39
CA GLU A 75 -7.28 -20.82 -48.77
C GLU A 75 -5.78 -20.48 -48.82
N SER A 76 -5.04 -21.02 -49.81
CA SER A 76 -3.60 -20.72 -49.95
C SER A 76 -3.36 -19.28 -50.46
N VAL A 77 -2.35 -18.62 -49.89
CA VAL A 77 -2.00 -17.23 -50.20
C VAL A 77 -0.56 -17.21 -50.76
N GLY A 78 -0.39 -16.73 -51.99
CA GLY A 78 0.91 -16.73 -52.68
C GLY A 78 1.96 -15.81 -52.03
N ASN A 79 3.25 -16.18 -52.19
CA ASN A 79 4.42 -15.62 -51.49
C ASN A 79 4.61 -14.09 -51.56
N ASN A 80 3.98 -13.37 -52.49
CA ASN A 80 4.11 -11.92 -52.60
C ASN A 80 3.36 -11.12 -51.51
N ILE A 81 2.51 -11.75 -50.70
CA ILE A 81 1.77 -11.08 -49.61
C ILE A 81 2.55 -11.11 -48.28
N LEU A 82 3.50 -12.04 -48.11
CA LEU A 82 4.28 -12.23 -46.88
C LEU A 82 5.41 -11.20 -46.68
N VAL A 83 5.84 -10.50 -47.73
CA VAL A 83 7.04 -9.63 -47.67
C VAL A 83 6.73 -8.26 -47.06
N GLN A 84 5.47 -7.80 -47.05
CA GLN A 84 5.10 -6.49 -46.50
C GLN A 84 4.68 -6.48 -45.01
N SER A 85 4.54 -7.65 -44.37
CA SER A 85 4.21 -7.72 -42.94
C SER A 85 5.41 -7.44 -42.02
N ARG A 86 6.65 -7.49 -42.55
CA ARG A 86 7.91 -7.23 -41.79
C ARG A 86 8.28 -5.75 -41.65
N LEU A 87 7.52 -4.82 -42.22
CA LEU A 87 7.84 -3.38 -42.27
C LEU A 87 6.91 -2.49 -41.42
N MET A 88 6.03 -3.07 -40.59
CA MET A 88 5.20 -2.34 -39.62
C MET A 88 5.56 -2.69 -38.17
N THR A 89 6.85 -2.74 -37.87
CA THR A 89 7.36 -2.51 -36.51
C THR A 89 7.79 -1.05 -36.46
N LEU A 90 6.96 -0.20 -35.87
CA LEU A 90 7.28 1.04 -35.15
C LEU A 90 6.04 1.97 -35.16
N SER A 91 5.81 2.59 -34.00
CA SER A 91 4.77 3.58 -33.68
C SER A 91 3.38 3.05 -33.30
N GLY A 92 3.22 2.88 -31.99
CA GLY A 92 2.05 3.31 -31.24
C GLY A 92 0.76 2.52 -31.44
N HIS A 93 0.45 1.63 -30.50
CA HIS A 93 -0.73 1.74 -29.63
C HIS A 93 -0.68 0.63 -28.58
N ARG A 94 -1.02 1.00 -27.33
CA ARG A 94 -1.14 0.11 -26.18
C ARG A 94 -1.82 -1.20 -26.57
N PHE A 95 -1.10 -2.31 -26.44
CA PHE A 95 -1.74 -3.60 -26.21
C PHE A 95 -2.41 -3.51 -24.83
N GLN A 96 -3.69 -3.15 -24.81
CA GLN A 96 -4.52 -3.43 -23.67
C GLN A 96 -4.69 -4.95 -23.70
N LYS A 97 -3.88 -5.65 -22.89
CA LYS A 97 -4.14 -7.04 -22.52
C LYS A 97 -5.56 -7.03 -21.96
N SER A 98 -6.56 -7.39 -22.76
CA SER A 98 -7.80 -7.89 -22.18
C SER A 98 -7.37 -9.20 -21.55
N LEU A 99 -7.02 -9.17 -20.26
CA LEU A 99 -7.09 -10.38 -19.47
C LEU A 99 -8.46 -10.95 -19.78
N ASN A 100 -8.51 -12.15 -20.35
CA ASN A 100 -9.68 -12.98 -20.16
C ASN A 100 -9.92 -12.96 -18.64
N LEU A 101 -11.04 -12.40 -18.21
CA LEU A 101 -11.50 -12.49 -16.83
C LEU A 101 -11.92 -13.94 -16.60
N THR A 102 -10.93 -14.84 -16.60
CA THR A 102 -10.99 -16.10 -15.89
C THR A 102 -11.10 -15.75 -14.41
N HIS A 103 -12.10 -16.29 -13.74
CA HIS A 103 -12.46 -16.06 -12.33
C HIS A 103 -11.23 -15.81 -11.44
N MET A 104 -11.01 -14.54 -11.07
CA MET A 104 -9.91 -14.17 -10.20
C MET A 104 -10.20 -14.63 -8.78
N LYS A 105 -9.27 -15.38 -8.17
CA LYS A 105 -9.41 -15.80 -6.78
C LYS A 105 -8.76 -14.81 -5.81
N ILE A 106 -9.56 -14.23 -4.92
CA ILE A 106 -9.14 -13.28 -3.89
C ILE A 106 -9.30 -13.93 -2.51
N LEU A 107 -8.19 -14.12 -1.80
CA LEU A 107 -8.21 -14.57 -0.41
C LEU A 107 -8.05 -13.37 0.53
N ILE A 108 -9.08 -13.17 1.37
CA ILE A 108 -9.05 -12.19 2.45
C ILE A 108 -8.56 -12.90 3.72
N TYR A 109 -7.28 -12.69 4.03
CA TYR A 109 -6.62 -13.14 5.25
C TYR A 109 -6.73 -12.12 6.39
N ALA A 110 -6.83 -10.83 6.05
CA ALA A 110 -6.92 -9.73 7.00
C ALA A 110 -8.11 -9.90 7.95
N ASP A 111 -7.88 -9.66 9.24
CA ASP A 111 -8.93 -9.68 10.26
C ASP A 111 -9.55 -8.28 10.36
N LEU A 112 -10.75 -8.14 9.80
CA LEU A 112 -11.50 -6.89 9.74
C LEU A 112 -12.81 -7.03 10.51
N GLN A 113 -13.26 -5.96 11.16
CA GLN A 113 -14.60 -5.93 11.72
C GLN A 113 -15.65 -6.20 10.63
N LYS A 114 -16.71 -6.94 11.00
CA LYS A 114 -17.73 -7.44 10.07
C LYS A 114 -18.25 -6.40 9.08
N GLN A 115 -18.57 -5.19 9.55
CA GLN A 115 -19.08 -4.12 8.68
C GLN A 115 -18.09 -3.71 7.58
N TYR A 116 -16.80 -3.63 7.91
CA TYR A 116 -15.75 -3.22 6.96
C TYR A 116 -15.38 -4.36 6.02
N LEU A 117 -15.43 -5.60 6.50
CA LEU A 117 -15.29 -6.76 5.62
C LEU A 117 -16.41 -6.80 4.57
N GLU A 118 -17.67 -6.59 4.97
CA GLU A 118 -18.80 -6.52 4.04
C GLU A 118 -18.62 -5.39 3.03
N ASP A 119 -18.14 -4.22 3.48
CA ASP A 119 -17.87 -3.08 2.61
C ASP A 119 -16.70 -3.31 1.65
N LEU A 120 -15.66 -4.04 2.05
CA LEU A 120 -14.59 -4.48 1.17
C LEU A 120 -15.12 -5.42 0.08
N ILE A 121 -15.85 -6.46 0.47
CA ILE A 121 -16.44 -7.45 -0.45
C ILE A 121 -17.33 -6.77 -1.50
N ARG A 122 -18.15 -5.80 -1.10
CA ARG A 122 -19.01 -5.03 -2.02
C ARG A 122 -18.25 -4.23 -3.07
N GLN A 123 -17.00 -3.85 -2.79
CA GLN A 123 -16.17 -3.02 -3.67
C GLN A 123 -15.19 -3.84 -4.52
N LEU A 124 -15.02 -5.13 -4.24
CA LEU A 124 -14.23 -6.05 -5.06
C LEU A 124 -14.97 -6.40 -6.37
N PRO A 125 -14.25 -6.92 -7.40
CA PRO A 125 -14.87 -7.34 -8.66
C PRO A 125 -15.97 -8.38 -8.43
N LYS A 126 -17.14 -8.18 -9.07
CA LYS A 126 -18.33 -9.04 -8.87
C LYS A 126 -18.16 -10.47 -9.38
N ASP A 127 -17.22 -10.69 -10.29
CA ASP A 127 -16.88 -11.96 -10.92
C ASP A 127 -15.70 -12.69 -10.24
N ALA A 128 -15.11 -12.06 -9.21
CA ALA A 128 -14.06 -12.68 -8.40
C ALA A 128 -14.62 -13.76 -7.47
N GLU A 129 -13.89 -14.87 -7.33
CA GLU A 129 -14.10 -15.84 -6.27
C GLU A 129 -13.47 -15.29 -4.98
N ILE A 130 -14.30 -14.89 -4.03
CA ILE A 130 -13.86 -14.36 -2.74
C ILE A 130 -13.83 -15.50 -1.73
N VAL A 131 -12.69 -15.68 -1.09
CA VAL A 131 -12.49 -16.65 -0.02
C VAL A 131 -12.07 -15.93 1.24
N LEU A 132 -12.69 -16.28 2.37
CA LEU A 132 -12.46 -15.65 3.65
C LEU A 132 -11.71 -16.61 4.59
N LYS A 133 -10.59 -16.16 5.18
CA LYS A 133 -9.80 -17.01 6.10
C LYS A 133 -10.65 -17.60 7.22
N GLN A 134 -11.57 -16.84 7.81
CA GLN A 134 -12.40 -17.30 8.91
C GLN A 134 -13.38 -18.42 8.56
N GLU A 135 -13.60 -18.69 7.27
CA GLU A 135 -14.45 -19.79 6.79
C GLU A 135 -13.65 -21.08 6.52
N LEU A 136 -12.33 -21.05 6.69
CA LEU A 136 -11.44 -22.16 6.35
C LEU A 136 -10.80 -22.78 7.60
N SER A 137 -10.73 -24.10 7.62
CA SER A 137 -9.76 -24.84 8.45
C SER A 137 -8.33 -24.56 7.99
N GLU A 138 -7.34 -24.90 8.83
CA GLU A 138 -5.92 -24.74 8.46
C GLU A 138 -5.54 -25.51 7.19
N SER A 139 -6.09 -26.71 7.00
CA SER A 139 -5.87 -27.50 5.78
C SER A 139 -6.50 -26.85 4.54
N GLU A 140 -7.72 -26.33 4.66
CA GLU A 140 -8.40 -25.67 3.55
C GLU A 140 -7.72 -24.35 3.18
N LEU A 141 -7.20 -23.62 4.17
CA LEU A 141 -6.41 -22.40 3.97
C LEU A 141 -5.14 -22.68 3.16
N LYS A 142 -4.41 -23.76 3.48
CA LYS A 142 -3.22 -24.16 2.72
C LYS A 142 -3.55 -24.50 1.27
N GLU A 143 -4.68 -25.16 1.01
CA GLU A 143 -5.12 -25.43 -0.37
C GLU A 143 -5.61 -24.16 -1.09
N ALA A 144 -6.32 -23.27 -0.39
CA ALA A 144 -6.79 -22.00 -0.95
C ALA A 144 -5.61 -21.12 -1.37
N LEU A 145 -4.54 -21.04 -0.57
CA LEU A 145 -3.33 -20.26 -0.88
C LEU A 145 -2.65 -20.70 -2.18
N LYS A 146 -2.67 -21.99 -2.53
CA LYS A 146 -2.07 -22.51 -3.78
C LYS A 146 -2.77 -22.03 -5.05
N THR A 147 -4.03 -21.62 -4.93
CA THR A 147 -4.87 -21.19 -6.07
C THR A 147 -5.21 -19.71 -6.02
N THR A 148 -4.79 -19.01 -4.96
CA THR A 148 -5.05 -17.57 -4.76
C THR A 148 -4.22 -16.75 -5.74
N GLU A 149 -4.84 -15.77 -6.38
CA GLU A 149 -4.17 -14.79 -7.25
C GLU A 149 -3.94 -13.44 -6.55
N VAL A 150 -4.89 -13.03 -5.70
CA VAL A 150 -4.79 -11.83 -4.88
C VAL A 150 -4.92 -12.20 -3.40
N LEU A 151 -3.90 -11.86 -2.62
CA LEU A 151 -3.88 -12.07 -1.17
C LEU A 151 -3.99 -10.74 -0.43
N ILE A 152 -4.96 -10.61 0.48
CA ILE A 152 -5.13 -9.43 1.35
C ILE A 152 -4.88 -9.84 2.80
N GLY A 153 -3.83 -9.32 3.43
CA GLY A 153 -3.47 -9.56 4.83
C GLY A 153 -2.07 -10.16 5.01
N ASN A 154 -1.75 -10.47 6.26
CA ASN A 154 -0.41 -10.88 6.68
C ASN A 154 -0.41 -12.36 7.18
N PRO A 155 -0.35 -13.37 6.29
CA PRO A 155 -0.22 -14.77 6.71
C PRO A 155 1.08 -15.05 7.48
N ALA A 156 1.05 -16.04 8.37
CA ALA A 156 2.25 -16.55 9.01
C ALA A 156 3.27 -17.04 7.96
N VAL A 157 4.56 -16.79 8.19
CA VAL A 157 5.64 -17.09 7.24
C VAL A 157 5.65 -18.58 6.87
N GLU A 158 5.37 -19.45 7.83
CA GLU A 158 5.34 -20.90 7.69
C GLU A 158 4.21 -21.39 6.77
N LEU A 159 3.13 -20.62 6.64
CA LEU A 159 2.00 -20.96 5.76
C LEU A 159 2.22 -20.54 4.31
N ILE A 160 3.11 -19.58 4.08
CA ILE A 160 3.31 -18.92 2.79
C ILE A 160 4.71 -19.13 2.24
N ASN A 161 5.57 -19.93 2.87
CA ASN A 161 6.93 -20.23 2.39
C ASN A 161 7.02 -21.67 1.83
N PRO A 162 7.35 -21.87 0.54
CA PRO A 162 7.58 -20.84 -0.49
C PRO A 162 6.28 -20.14 -0.90
N VAL A 163 6.39 -18.87 -1.33
CA VAL A 163 5.22 -18.09 -1.75
C VAL A 163 4.62 -18.74 -3.00
N PRO A 164 3.33 -19.14 -2.99
CA PRO A 164 2.70 -19.75 -4.14
C PRO A 164 2.82 -18.88 -5.39
N ALA A 165 3.28 -19.46 -6.49
CA ALA A 165 3.46 -18.75 -7.76
C ALA A 165 2.14 -18.23 -8.36
N SER A 166 0.99 -18.71 -7.87
CA SER A 166 -0.33 -18.20 -8.24
C SER A 166 -0.55 -16.77 -7.74
N ILE A 167 0.02 -16.38 -6.60
CA ILE A 167 -0.20 -15.07 -5.98
C ILE A 167 0.52 -14.00 -6.81
N GLN A 168 -0.22 -13.24 -7.60
CA GLN A 168 0.30 -12.18 -8.45
C GLN A 168 0.28 -10.81 -7.76
N PHE A 169 -0.65 -10.62 -6.81
CA PHE A 169 -0.73 -9.41 -5.99
C PHE A 169 -0.91 -9.74 -4.51
N TRP A 170 -0.09 -9.13 -3.66
CA TRP A 170 -0.15 -9.29 -2.22
C TRP A 170 -0.28 -7.92 -1.55
N GLN A 171 -1.47 -7.66 -1.00
CA GLN A 171 -1.76 -6.49 -0.19
C GLN A 171 -1.57 -6.82 1.30
N LEU A 172 -0.53 -6.30 1.94
CA LEU A 172 -0.35 -6.37 3.39
C LEU A 172 -1.29 -5.40 4.10
N GLU A 173 -1.74 -5.76 5.31
CA GLU A 173 -2.59 -4.92 6.16
C GLU A 173 -1.82 -4.04 7.16
N ASN A 174 -0.51 -4.30 7.30
CA ASN A 174 0.39 -3.59 8.20
C ASN A 174 1.45 -2.81 7.44
N VAL A 175 1.98 -1.75 8.06
CA VAL A 175 3.12 -0.98 7.51
C VAL A 175 4.40 -1.80 7.56
N GLY A 176 4.68 -2.43 8.70
CA GLY A 176 5.84 -3.32 8.88
C GLY A 176 5.64 -4.69 8.25
N PHE A 177 6.72 -5.21 7.66
CA PHE A 177 6.76 -6.49 6.94
C PHE A 177 8.11 -7.19 7.08
N GLU A 178 8.88 -6.84 8.13
CA GLU A 178 10.22 -7.34 8.45
C GLU A 178 10.29 -8.87 8.43
N GLN A 179 9.22 -9.55 8.88
CA GLN A 179 9.12 -11.01 8.92
C GLN A 179 9.14 -11.70 7.55
N TYR A 180 8.85 -10.96 6.47
CA TYR A 180 8.79 -11.50 5.11
C TYR A 180 10.08 -11.28 4.31
N LYS A 181 11.12 -10.69 4.91
CA LYS A 181 12.36 -10.30 4.21
C LYS A 181 13.08 -11.45 3.49
N ASP A 182 12.96 -12.67 4.00
CA ASP A 182 13.63 -13.85 3.46
C ASP A 182 12.76 -14.59 2.42
N LEU A 183 11.53 -14.12 2.16
CA LEU A 183 10.64 -14.71 1.17
C LEU A 183 11.04 -14.29 -0.25
N LYS A 184 11.10 -15.28 -1.14
CA LYS A 184 11.22 -15.05 -2.58
C LYS A 184 9.83 -14.85 -3.17
N TYR A 185 9.57 -13.64 -3.65
CA TYR A 185 8.29 -13.28 -4.25
C TYR A 185 8.50 -12.48 -5.54
N SER A 186 7.86 -12.90 -6.63
CA SER A 186 7.98 -12.28 -7.96
C SER A 186 6.78 -11.45 -8.36
N GLY A 187 5.70 -11.47 -7.57
CA GLY A 187 4.51 -10.67 -7.82
C GLY A 187 4.66 -9.24 -7.29
N ILE A 188 3.54 -8.51 -7.27
CA ILE A 188 3.50 -7.14 -6.75
C ILE A 188 3.07 -7.21 -5.28
N ALA A 189 3.91 -6.72 -4.37
CA ALA A 189 3.55 -6.55 -2.96
C ALA A 189 3.30 -5.06 -2.68
N ALA A 190 2.25 -4.75 -1.92
CA ALA A 190 1.98 -3.41 -1.41
C ALA A 190 1.55 -3.47 0.04
N ASN A 191 1.87 -2.44 0.83
CA ASN A 191 1.41 -2.33 2.21
C ASN A 191 0.38 -1.19 2.36
N VAL A 192 0.12 -0.76 3.60
CA VAL A 192 -0.79 0.37 3.89
C VAL A 192 -0.08 1.73 3.96
N GLY A 193 1.20 1.79 3.57
CA GLY A 193 1.97 3.02 3.45
C GLY A 193 1.94 3.88 4.72
N ASN A 194 1.64 5.16 4.54
CA ASN A 194 1.65 6.16 5.61
C ASN A 194 0.32 6.30 6.35
N MET A 195 -0.64 5.37 6.16
CA MET A 195 -1.99 5.45 6.74
C MET A 195 -1.97 5.66 8.26
N SER A 196 -1.03 5.05 8.97
CA SER A 196 -0.91 5.16 10.43
C SER A 196 -0.17 6.41 10.92
N ALA A 197 0.39 7.22 10.03
CA ALA A 197 1.31 8.28 10.41
C ALA A 197 0.66 9.36 11.28
N ALA A 198 -0.56 9.78 10.93
CA ALA A 198 -1.32 10.76 11.70
C ALA A 198 -1.66 10.23 13.10
N ALA A 199 -2.21 9.01 13.20
CA ALA A 199 -2.55 8.40 14.49
C ALA A 199 -1.33 8.23 15.41
N CYS A 200 -0.19 7.77 14.86
CA CYS A 200 1.07 7.67 15.60
C CYS A 200 1.51 9.04 16.14
N ALA A 201 1.43 10.08 15.31
CA ALA A 201 1.76 11.45 15.71
C ALA A 201 0.82 11.96 16.80
N GLU A 202 -0.49 11.73 16.68
CA GLU A 202 -1.47 12.09 17.71
C GLU A 202 -1.16 11.40 19.04
N THR A 203 -0.89 10.09 19.01
CA THR A 203 -0.54 9.32 20.21
C THR A 203 0.69 9.89 20.92
N ILE A 204 1.78 10.12 20.19
CA ILE A 204 3.03 10.57 20.81
C ILE A 204 2.93 12.03 21.30
N VAL A 205 2.25 12.90 20.54
CA VAL A 205 2.02 14.30 20.95
C VAL A 205 1.06 14.38 22.14
N ALA A 206 0.02 13.53 22.20
CA ALA A 206 -0.87 13.43 23.35
C ALA A 206 -0.11 12.99 24.60
N GLY A 207 0.79 12.01 24.49
CA GLY A 207 1.65 11.60 25.60
C GLY A 207 2.62 12.71 26.04
N VAL A 208 3.23 13.44 25.10
CA VAL A 208 4.09 14.59 25.40
C VAL A 208 3.33 15.71 26.11
N LEU A 209 2.13 16.04 25.64
CA LEU A 209 1.25 17.02 26.30
C LEU A 209 0.82 16.54 27.69
N GLY A 210 0.43 15.27 27.81
CA GLY A 210 0.05 14.64 29.08
C GLY A 210 1.21 14.58 30.08
N PHE A 211 2.45 14.47 29.58
CA PHE A 211 3.64 14.56 30.39
C PHE A 211 3.85 15.99 30.89
N TYR A 212 4.03 16.96 29.99
CA TYR A 212 4.31 18.35 30.36
C TYR A 212 3.18 18.99 31.18
N ARG A 213 1.94 18.61 30.95
CA ARG A 213 0.80 19.08 31.76
C ARG A 213 0.52 18.21 32.97
N GLY A 214 1.36 17.25 33.33
CA GLY A 214 1.25 16.46 34.56
C GLY A 214 0.02 15.56 34.62
N VAL A 215 -0.66 15.28 33.49
CA VAL A 215 -1.87 14.44 33.44
C VAL A 215 -1.59 13.05 34.00
N HIS A 216 -0.44 12.48 33.66
CA HIS A 216 0.02 11.19 34.18
C HIS A 216 0.19 11.17 35.72
N LEU A 217 0.54 12.30 36.35
CA LEU A 217 0.59 12.43 37.81
C LEU A 217 -0.81 12.61 38.39
N MET A 218 -1.64 13.46 37.75
CA MET A 218 -3.00 13.75 38.19
C MET A 218 -3.91 12.53 38.16
N VAL A 219 -3.81 11.67 37.14
CA VAL A 219 -4.56 10.41 37.07
C VAL A 219 -4.20 9.49 38.25
N ARG A 220 -2.90 9.39 38.60
CA ARG A 220 -2.47 8.59 39.76
C ARG A 220 -2.98 9.18 41.07
N ASN A 221 -2.87 10.49 41.23
CA ASN A 221 -3.42 11.20 42.39
C ASN A 221 -4.94 10.98 42.52
N GLN A 222 -5.69 10.99 41.41
CA GLN A 222 -7.13 10.71 41.41
C GLN A 222 -7.44 9.29 41.90
N ILE A 223 -6.71 8.28 41.43
CA ILE A 223 -6.84 6.88 41.90
C ILE A 223 -6.56 6.78 43.40
N GLU A 224 -5.58 7.54 43.88
CA GLU A 224 -5.19 7.59 45.30
C GLU A 224 -6.04 8.55 46.16
N ASN A 225 -7.07 9.18 45.59
CA ASN A 225 -7.89 10.20 46.26
C ASN A 225 -7.09 11.38 46.83
N LYS A 226 -6.01 11.80 46.16
CA LYS A 226 -5.13 12.90 46.57
C LYS A 226 -5.40 14.15 45.74
N TRP A 227 -5.65 15.26 46.42
CA TRP A 227 -5.70 16.60 45.80
C TRP A 227 -4.41 17.37 46.13
N VAL A 228 -3.49 17.45 45.18
CA VAL A 228 -2.15 18.04 45.41
C VAL A 228 -2.13 19.56 45.14
N GLY A 229 -2.93 20.05 44.19
CA GLY A 229 -3.06 21.47 43.86
C GLY A 229 -1.76 22.13 43.40
N GLU A 230 -1.50 23.36 43.88
CA GLU A 230 -0.34 24.19 43.54
C GLU A 230 1.02 23.52 43.80
N LYS A 231 1.08 22.49 44.66
CA LYS A 231 2.33 21.75 44.92
C LYS A 231 2.86 21.03 43.66
N LEU A 232 2.06 20.89 42.60
CA LEU A 232 2.50 20.36 41.31
C LEU A 232 3.11 21.42 40.39
N GLU A 233 3.06 22.71 40.71
CA GLU A 233 3.42 23.79 39.77
C GLU A 233 4.81 23.59 39.13
N ASN A 234 5.80 23.14 39.91
CA ASN A 234 7.15 22.87 39.44
C ASN A 234 7.30 21.63 38.54
N GLU A 235 6.30 20.74 38.53
CA GLU A 235 6.25 19.54 37.68
C GLU A 235 5.54 19.81 36.34
N LEU A 236 4.97 21.01 36.17
CA LEU A 236 4.21 21.39 34.99
C LEU A 236 5.07 22.27 34.06
N SER A 237 4.91 22.06 32.77
CA SER A 237 5.55 22.85 31.72
C SER A 237 4.60 23.05 30.54
N ILE A 238 4.90 24.04 29.69
CA ILE A 238 4.17 24.30 28.45
C ILE A 238 5.07 24.01 27.25
N LEU A 239 4.46 23.64 26.11
CA LEU A 239 5.18 23.32 24.88
C LEU A 239 5.79 24.53 24.17
N GLY A 240 5.19 25.72 24.33
CA GLY A 240 5.63 26.92 23.60
C GLY A 240 7.14 27.16 23.71
N GLU A 241 7.75 27.52 22.58
CA GLU A 241 9.17 27.88 22.43
C GLU A 241 10.21 26.76 22.65
N LYS A 242 9.78 25.57 23.05
CA LYS A 242 10.69 24.43 23.26
C LYS A 242 11.46 24.08 21.98
N GLN A 243 12.74 23.78 22.15
CA GLN A 243 13.58 23.21 21.09
C GLN A 243 13.27 21.71 20.96
N VAL A 244 12.83 21.29 19.78
CA VAL A 244 12.47 19.89 19.52
C VAL A 244 13.37 19.33 18.44
N ILE A 245 13.90 18.13 18.68
CA ILE A 245 14.52 17.32 17.61
C ILE A 245 13.68 16.08 17.38
N ILE A 246 13.24 15.87 16.14
CA ILE A 246 12.61 14.64 15.70
C ILE A 246 13.66 13.77 15.00
N LEU A 247 13.84 12.54 15.47
CA LEU A 247 14.75 11.59 14.84
C LEU A 247 14.01 10.90 13.68
N GLY A 248 14.41 11.24 12.46
CA GLY A 248 13.75 10.83 11.21
C GLY A 248 13.05 12.00 10.53
N SER A 249 12.81 11.88 9.22
CA SER A 249 12.03 12.80 8.38
C SER A 249 10.93 12.07 7.58
N GLY A 250 10.49 10.91 8.07
CA GLY A 250 9.41 10.14 7.45
C GLY A 250 8.01 10.72 7.74
N ALA A 251 6.96 10.03 7.27
CA ALA A 251 5.59 10.53 7.41
C ALA A 251 5.16 10.81 8.87
N ILE A 252 5.54 9.95 9.83
CA ILE A 252 5.25 10.20 11.26
C ILE A 252 5.94 11.48 11.72
N ALA A 253 7.21 11.68 11.35
CA ALA A 253 7.98 12.87 11.72
C ALA A 253 7.33 14.16 11.21
N GLU A 254 6.83 14.17 9.97
CA GLU A 254 6.15 15.34 9.38
C GLU A 254 4.84 15.69 10.10
N HIS A 255 4.05 14.69 10.48
CA HIS A 255 2.84 14.92 11.27
C HIS A 255 3.17 15.44 12.68
N VAL A 256 4.18 14.86 13.35
CA VAL A 256 4.66 15.34 14.65
C VAL A 256 5.17 16.77 14.54
N LYS A 257 5.98 17.08 13.52
CA LYS A 257 6.49 18.44 13.24
C LYS A 257 5.35 19.43 13.06
N THR A 258 4.32 19.07 12.28
CA THR A 258 3.15 19.92 12.04
C THR A 258 2.44 20.26 13.35
N MET A 259 2.15 19.27 14.18
CA MET A 259 1.46 19.47 15.46
C MET A 259 2.31 20.30 16.43
N LEU A 260 3.58 19.93 16.64
CA LEU A 260 4.44 20.64 17.59
C LEU A 260 4.75 22.07 17.15
N THR A 261 4.90 22.33 15.85
CA THR A 261 5.04 23.70 15.33
C THR A 261 3.79 24.53 15.61
N ALA A 262 2.59 23.93 15.49
CA ALA A 262 1.34 24.62 15.83
C ALA A 262 1.21 24.97 17.33
N PHE A 263 1.90 24.24 18.21
CA PHE A 263 2.05 24.59 19.63
C PHE A 263 3.14 25.64 19.91
N GLY A 264 3.85 26.12 18.89
CA GLY A 264 4.91 27.12 19.00
C GLY A 264 6.31 26.55 19.29
N CYS A 265 6.51 25.24 19.14
CA CYS A 265 7.84 24.63 19.25
C CYS A 265 8.74 25.02 18.08
N ARG A 266 10.05 25.02 18.31
CA ARG A 266 11.07 25.14 17.25
C ARG A 266 11.59 23.75 16.92
N VAL A 267 11.12 23.20 15.81
CA VAL A 267 11.34 21.79 15.45
C VAL A 267 12.46 21.65 14.41
N LYS A 268 13.38 20.72 14.66
CA LYS A 268 14.36 20.23 13.69
C LYS A 268 14.16 18.73 13.45
N MET A 269 14.50 18.25 12.26
CA MET A 269 14.46 16.83 11.91
C MET A 269 15.84 16.29 11.55
N THR A 270 16.05 14.99 11.74
CA THR A 270 17.29 14.32 11.36
C THR A 270 17.07 13.36 10.20
N ALA A 271 17.96 13.35 9.22
CA ALA A 271 17.97 12.33 8.17
C ALA A 271 19.33 12.25 7.48
N LYS A 272 19.75 11.04 7.10
CA LYS A 272 21.06 10.83 6.44
C LYS A 272 21.13 11.45 5.05
N SER A 273 20.06 11.34 4.26
CA SER A 273 20.05 11.68 2.83
C SER A 273 18.94 12.61 2.39
N ASP A 274 17.95 12.85 3.25
CA ASP A 274 16.89 13.81 2.95
C ASP A 274 17.47 15.24 3.06
N PRO A 275 17.51 16.00 1.96
CA PRO A 275 18.08 17.35 1.94
C PRO A 275 17.24 18.37 2.73
N ASP A 276 15.97 18.08 3.00
CA ASP A 276 15.06 18.99 3.71
C ASP A 276 15.14 18.83 5.24
N ALA A 277 15.90 17.84 5.72
CA ALA A 277 16.20 17.69 7.15
C ALA A 277 17.28 18.68 7.62
N ASP A 278 17.25 19.06 8.90
CA ASP A 278 18.18 20.05 9.46
C ASP A 278 19.54 19.43 9.86
N ILE A 279 19.55 18.15 10.20
CA ILE A 279 20.69 17.46 10.80
C ILE A 279 20.96 16.15 10.06
N HIS A 280 22.13 16.05 9.44
CA HIS A 280 22.47 14.91 8.55
C HIS A 280 23.50 13.91 9.10
N SER A 281 23.94 14.06 10.35
CA SER A 281 24.94 13.17 10.94
C SER A 281 24.79 13.10 12.45
N PHE A 282 25.15 11.95 13.04
CA PHE A 282 25.10 11.74 14.48
C PHE A 282 25.96 12.76 15.25
N ASP A 283 27.16 13.10 14.79
CA ASP A 283 28.01 14.09 15.46
C ASP A 283 27.38 15.49 15.52
N LYS A 284 26.70 15.90 14.44
CA LYS A 284 25.94 17.16 14.42
C LYS A 284 24.73 17.09 15.34
N LEU A 285 24.05 15.94 15.41
CA LEU A 285 22.96 15.70 16.34
C LEU A 285 23.42 15.87 17.78
N LEU A 286 24.51 15.21 18.19
CA LEU A 286 25.05 15.32 19.56
C LEU A 286 25.33 16.79 19.95
N LYS A 287 25.87 17.60 19.03
CA LYS A 287 26.12 19.03 19.26
C LYS A 287 24.86 19.88 19.43
N GLN A 288 23.72 19.42 18.93
CA GLN A 288 22.43 20.13 19.06
C GLN A 288 21.65 19.67 20.29
N LEU A 289 21.83 18.43 20.74
CA LEU A 289 21.09 17.83 21.87
C LEU A 289 21.22 18.62 23.17
N VAL A 290 22.33 19.32 23.39
CA VAL A 290 22.55 20.16 24.58
C VAL A 290 21.56 21.34 24.69
N TYR A 291 20.90 21.71 23.59
CA TYR A 291 19.90 22.78 23.53
C TYR A 291 18.47 22.26 23.42
N THR A 292 18.28 20.94 23.34
CA THR A 292 17.00 20.30 23.01
C THR A 292 16.18 20.02 24.25
N ASP A 293 14.94 20.50 24.30
CA ASP A 293 14.01 20.26 25.40
C ASP A 293 13.20 18.96 25.24
N LEU A 294 12.96 18.55 24.00
CA LEU A 294 12.20 17.37 23.64
C LEU A 294 12.85 16.65 22.45
N VAL A 295 13.07 15.36 22.59
CA VAL A 295 13.43 14.47 21.48
C VAL A 295 12.24 13.57 21.16
N VAL A 296 11.85 13.48 19.89
CA VAL A 296 10.85 12.51 19.43
C VAL A 296 11.49 11.52 18.45
N ASN A 297 11.61 10.26 18.85
CA ASN A 297 12.17 9.20 18.04
C ASN A 297 11.11 8.55 17.14
N THR A 298 11.28 8.70 15.82
CA THR A 298 10.41 8.12 14.79
C THR A 298 11.18 7.18 13.85
N LEU A 299 12.37 6.73 14.27
CA LEU A 299 13.29 5.97 13.42
C LEU A 299 12.75 4.56 13.10
N PRO A 300 13.04 4.05 11.88
CA PRO A 300 12.81 2.66 11.52
C PRO A 300 13.76 1.71 12.25
N GLY A 301 13.42 0.41 12.29
CA GLY A 301 14.11 -0.60 13.10
C GLY A 301 15.50 -1.02 12.61
N ASN A 302 15.96 -0.56 11.45
CA ASN A 302 17.28 -0.86 10.92
C ASN A 302 18.41 -0.05 11.60
N LEU A 303 18.06 0.93 12.46
CA LEU A 303 18.99 1.76 13.21
C LEU A 303 19.08 1.30 14.68
N ASP A 304 19.62 0.09 14.87
CA ASP A 304 19.74 -0.54 16.18
C ASP A 304 20.54 0.33 17.17
N LYS A 305 19.97 0.58 18.35
CA LYS A 305 20.53 1.38 19.45
C LYS A 305 21.13 2.72 19.02
N TYR A 306 20.54 3.35 18.01
CA TYR A 306 20.92 4.70 17.57
C TYR A 306 20.81 5.72 18.72
N VAL A 307 19.77 5.59 19.55
CA VAL A 307 19.61 6.33 20.80
C VAL A 307 20.30 5.53 21.92
N SER A 308 21.59 5.78 22.12
CA SER A 308 22.49 5.06 23.05
C SER A 308 22.98 5.95 24.20
N ALA A 309 23.87 5.45 25.07
CA ALA A 309 24.45 6.23 26.17
C ALA A 309 25.07 7.57 25.73
N PRO A 310 25.91 7.66 24.67
CA PRO A 310 26.44 8.95 24.19
C PRO A 310 25.36 9.94 23.75
N PHE A 311 24.23 9.43 23.24
CA PHE A 311 23.08 10.26 22.93
C PHE A 311 22.55 10.90 24.22
N PHE A 312 22.20 10.08 25.23
CA PHE A 312 21.63 10.56 26.48
C PHE A 312 22.58 11.46 27.28
N GLU A 313 23.89 11.21 27.23
CA GLU A 313 24.91 12.07 27.82
C GLU A 313 24.88 13.49 27.23
N ALA A 314 24.69 13.61 25.91
CA ALA A 314 24.65 14.88 25.19
C ALA A 314 23.32 15.64 25.32
N VAL A 315 22.24 14.97 25.73
CA VAL A 315 20.93 15.62 25.92
C VAL A 315 20.98 16.70 27.01
N LYS A 316 20.28 17.81 26.80
CA LYS A 316 20.05 18.84 27.82
C LYS A 316 19.53 18.23 29.11
N GLN A 317 20.07 18.65 30.25
CA GLN A 317 19.55 18.23 31.55
C GLN A 317 18.05 18.56 31.68
N GLY A 318 17.24 17.56 32.02
CA GLY A 318 15.80 17.72 32.18
C GLY A 318 15.01 17.71 30.88
N ALA A 319 15.59 17.27 29.75
CA ALA A 319 14.82 17.06 28.53
C ALA A 319 13.84 15.89 28.65
N LEU A 320 12.80 15.91 27.81
CA LEU A 320 11.85 14.81 27.64
C LEU A 320 12.26 13.95 26.44
N TYR A 321 12.20 12.64 26.60
CA TYR A 321 12.37 11.69 25.49
C TYR A 321 11.03 11.05 25.12
N ALA A 322 10.69 11.01 23.83
CA ALA A 322 9.48 10.37 23.33
C ALA A 322 9.83 9.41 22.21
N SER A 323 9.24 8.21 22.16
CA SER A 323 9.51 7.21 21.11
C SER A 323 8.23 6.55 20.60
N ILE A 324 8.04 6.59 19.27
CA ILE A 324 6.90 6.03 18.52
C ILE A 324 7.35 5.17 17.33
N GLY A 325 8.67 5.06 17.11
CA GLY A 325 9.27 4.33 15.99
C GLY A 325 9.36 2.83 16.22
N ARG A 326 10.56 2.34 16.55
CA ARG A 326 10.82 0.93 16.90
C ARG A 326 11.64 0.83 18.17
N GLY A 327 11.28 -0.10 19.05
CA GLY A 327 11.89 -0.23 20.38
C GLY A 327 13.39 -0.47 20.35
N ASN A 328 13.89 -1.27 19.40
CA ASN A 328 15.32 -1.59 19.27
C ASN A 328 16.20 -0.38 18.90
N THR A 329 15.63 0.72 18.42
CA THR A 329 16.38 1.93 18.11
C THR A 329 16.90 2.65 19.36
N THR A 330 16.38 2.29 20.53
CA THR A 330 16.78 2.84 21.82
C THR A 330 17.47 1.78 22.66
N ASP A 331 18.65 2.09 23.19
CA ASP A 331 19.24 1.31 24.27
C ASP A 331 18.43 1.53 25.56
N GLU A 332 17.55 0.57 25.89
CA GLU A 332 16.64 0.67 27.03
C GLU A 332 17.39 0.75 28.37
N THR A 333 18.58 0.13 28.47
CA THR A 333 19.40 0.22 29.68
C THR A 333 19.91 1.64 29.87
N ALA A 334 20.47 2.25 28.82
CA ALA A 334 20.94 3.63 28.87
C ALA A 334 19.78 4.63 29.12
N LEU A 335 18.59 4.37 28.55
CA LEU A 335 17.39 5.16 28.81
C LEU A 335 17.00 5.12 30.28
N VAL A 336 16.96 3.91 30.89
CA VAL A 336 16.63 3.72 32.30
C VAL A 336 17.63 4.47 33.20
N GLU A 337 18.92 4.39 32.92
CA GLU A 337 19.96 5.13 33.66
C GLU A 337 19.79 6.66 33.55
N ALA A 338 19.45 7.16 32.35
CA ALA A 338 19.20 8.58 32.14
C ALA A 338 17.93 9.08 32.88
N LEU A 339 16.91 8.22 33.02
CA LEU A 339 15.70 8.51 33.79
C LEU A 339 15.96 8.48 35.30
N GLU A 340 16.68 7.47 35.80
CA GLU A 340 16.98 7.32 37.24
C GLU A 340 17.91 8.42 37.75
N SER A 341 18.87 8.85 36.93
CA SER A 341 19.77 9.97 37.26
C SER A 341 19.12 11.35 37.14
N GLY A 342 17.89 11.43 36.57
CA GLY A 342 17.21 12.69 36.28
C GLY A 342 17.79 13.47 35.11
N LYS A 343 18.76 12.90 34.37
CA LYS A 343 19.29 13.47 33.11
C LYS A 343 18.15 13.76 32.14
N LEU A 344 17.21 12.84 32.03
CA LEU A 344 15.88 13.07 31.44
C LEU A 344 14.87 13.37 32.54
N CYS A 345 13.99 14.35 32.32
CA CYS A 345 12.88 14.58 33.25
C CYS A 345 11.83 13.46 33.17
N GLY A 346 11.73 12.79 32.03
CA GLY A 346 10.86 11.64 31.84
C GLY A 346 10.91 11.06 30.43
N ALA A 347 10.04 10.10 30.17
CA ALA A 347 9.86 9.52 28.85
C ALA A 347 8.40 9.19 28.50
N VAL A 348 8.07 9.28 27.20
CA VAL A 348 6.81 8.80 26.62
C VAL A 348 7.14 7.72 25.60
N LEU A 349 6.74 6.48 25.88
CA LEU A 349 7.16 5.31 25.11
C LEU A 349 5.94 4.57 24.59
N ASP A 350 5.79 4.54 23.27
CA ASP A 350 4.88 3.59 22.62
C ASP A 350 5.55 2.24 22.42
N VAL A 351 6.86 2.23 22.14
CA VAL A 351 7.62 1.01 21.82
C VAL A 351 8.71 0.74 22.86
N THR A 352 9.02 -0.54 23.08
CA THR A 352 10.07 -1.02 24.01
C THR A 352 10.98 -2.05 23.35
N GLU A 353 12.21 -2.25 23.83
CA GLU A 353 13.19 -3.14 23.16
C GLU A 353 12.64 -4.56 22.99
N LYS A 354 11.91 -5.04 24.00
CA LYS A 354 11.18 -6.31 23.96
C LYS A 354 9.68 -6.04 24.17
N GLU A 355 8.87 -6.63 23.30
CA GLU A 355 7.41 -6.49 23.33
C GLU A 355 6.74 -7.87 23.32
N PRO A 356 5.70 -8.10 24.15
CA PRO A 356 5.23 -7.23 25.23
C PRO A 356 6.31 -6.95 26.30
N LEU A 357 6.25 -5.77 26.93
CA LEU A 357 7.22 -5.37 27.95
C LEU A 357 7.18 -6.36 29.14
N PRO A 358 8.30 -7.05 29.47
CA PRO A 358 8.28 -8.02 30.56
C PRO A 358 7.89 -7.39 31.92
N GLU A 359 7.13 -8.12 32.73
CA GLU A 359 6.56 -7.61 33.99
C GLU A 359 7.62 -7.16 35.02
N ASN A 360 8.83 -7.70 34.93
CA ASN A 360 9.93 -7.37 35.84
C ASN A 360 10.73 -6.11 35.44
N ARG A 361 10.37 -5.44 34.33
CA ARG A 361 11.10 -4.24 33.87
C ARG A 361 10.80 -3.02 34.74
N LYS A 362 11.84 -2.20 35.00
CA LYS A 362 11.73 -0.99 35.82
C LYS A 362 10.75 0.05 35.26
N LEU A 363 10.63 0.13 33.93
CA LEU A 363 9.78 1.11 33.23
C LEU A 363 8.33 1.10 33.75
N TRP A 364 7.79 -0.05 34.16
CA TRP A 364 6.45 -0.15 34.75
C TRP A 364 6.24 0.68 36.01
N LYS A 365 7.30 0.89 36.80
CA LYS A 365 7.24 1.53 38.12
C LYS A 365 7.73 2.97 38.11
N MET A 366 8.27 3.44 37.00
CA MET A 366 8.81 4.80 36.88
C MET A 366 7.65 5.81 36.75
N THR A 367 7.53 6.72 37.71
CA THR A 367 6.45 7.73 37.74
C THR A 367 6.59 8.76 36.63
N ASN A 368 7.83 9.00 36.19
CA ASN A 368 8.21 9.87 35.07
C ASN A 368 8.21 9.15 33.71
N VAL A 369 7.55 8.01 33.58
CA VAL A 369 7.34 7.31 32.30
C VAL A 369 5.85 7.18 32.01
N ILE A 370 5.49 7.42 30.74
CA ILE A 370 4.17 7.13 30.16
C ILE A 370 4.37 6.01 29.13
N LEU A 371 3.62 4.91 29.28
CA LEU A 371 3.63 3.78 28.34
C LEU A 371 2.32 3.76 27.54
N THR A 372 2.40 3.87 26.21
CA THR A 372 1.24 3.75 25.30
C THR A 372 1.14 2.37 24.62
N GLN A 373 2.09 1.47 24.89
CA GLN A 373 1.96 0.01 24.67
C GLN A 373 1.74 -0.42 23.20
N HIS A 374 2.49 0.16 22.28
CA HIS A 374 2.48 -0.11 20.84
C HIS A 374 1.07 0.07 20.25
N THR A 375 0.36 1.08 20.74
CA THR A 375 -0.98 1.43 20.27
C THR A 375 -0.99 2.67 19.40
N GLY A 376 0.18 3.23 19.05
CA GLY A 376 0.32 4.47 18.28
C GLY A 376 -0.60 4.59 17.07
N ALA A 377 -0.76 3.50 16.31
CA ALA A 377 -1.60 3.46 15.11
C ALA A 377 -3.08 3.09 15.37
N ALA A 378 -3.44 2.68 16.58
CA ALA A 378 -4.74 2.10 16.90
C ALA A 378 -5.82 3.18 17.04
N HIS A 379 -6.95 2.99 16.35
CA HIS A 379 -8.14 3.83 16.45
C HIS A 379 -9.36 3.08 15.89
N SER A 380 -10.58 3.52 16.24
CA SER A 380 -11.82 2.80 15.90
C SER A 380 -12.08 2.69 14.39
N GLU A 381 -11.63 3.69 13.63
CA GLU A 381 -11.84 3.77 12.17
C GLU A 381 -10.72 3.11 11.36
N ARG A 382 -9.77 2.42 12.00
CA ARG A 382 -8.58 1.88 11.31
C ARG A 382 -8.95 0.92 10.18
N ASP A 383 -9.98 0.10 10.38
CA ASP A 383 -10.43 -0.85 9.37
C ASP A 383 -11.11 -0.16 8.18
N ARG A 384 -11.79 0.97 8.39
CA ARG A 384 -12.31 1.81 7.31
C ARG A 384 -11.17 2.27 6.40
N ASP A 385 -10.10 2.75 6.99
CA ASP A 385 -8.93 3.25 6.25
C ASP A 385 -8.18 2.11 5.55
N LYS A 386 -8.03 0.94 6.20
CA LYS A 386 -7.50 -0.28 5.56
C LYS A 386 -8.32 -0.65 4.33
N VAL A 387 -9.65 -0.69 4.44
CA VAL A 387 -10.53 -1.05 3.31
C VAL A 387 -10.39 -0.06 2.17
N ALA A 388 -10.40 1.24 2.45
CA ALA A 388 -10.16 2.26 1.43
C ALA A 388 -8.82 2.03 0.71
N LYS A 389 -7.78 1.67 1.47
CA LYS A 389 -6.45 1.37 0.93
C LYS A 389 -6.41 0.11 0.08
N PHE A 390 -7.03 -0.97 0.54
CA PHE A 390 -7.10 -2.23 -0.19
C PHE A 390 -7.84 -2.06 -1.51
N VAL A 391 -8.99 -1.39 -1.49
CA VAL A 391 -9.78 -1.10 -2.69
C VAL A 391 -8.99 -0.24 -3.68
N GLU A 392 -8.28 0.79 -3.20
CA GLU A 392 -7.43 1.63 -4.05
C GLU A 392 -6.35 0.79 -4.75
N ASN A 393 -5.57 0.02 -3.98
CA ASN A 393 -4.42 -0.71 -4.48
C ASN A 393 -4.83 -1.87 -5.41
N ILE A 394 -5.88 -2.63 -5.06
CA ILE A 394 -6.44 -3.69 -5.92
C ILE A 394 -6.97 -3.06 -7.22
N GLY A 395 -7.69 -1.94 -7.13
CA GLY A 395 -8.18 -1.23 -8.30
C GLY A 395 -7.07 -0.76 -9.24
N GLN A 396 -5.92 -0.34 -8.70
CA GLN A 396 -4.73 0.02 -9.48
C GLN A 396 -4.07 -1.19 -10.13
N TYR A 397 -3.92 -2.28 -9.36
CA TYR A 397 -3.40 -3.56 -9.84
C TYR A 397 -4.21 -4.08 -11.04
N LEU A 398 -5.54 -4.13 -10.91
CA LEU A 398 -6.45 -4.59 -11.96
C LEU A 398 -6.41 -3.73 -13.23
N LYS A 399 -6.15 -2.43 -13.08
CA LYS A 399 -5.99 -1.50 -14.21
C LYS A 399 -4.61 -1.60 -14.87
N GLY A 400 -3.68 -2.38 -14.31
CA GLY A 400 -2.29 -2.46 -14.78
C GLY A 400 -1.54 -1.14 -14.65
N VAL A 401 -1.93 -0.29 -13.69
CA VAL A 401 -1.21 0.95 -13.36
C VAL A 401 -0.34 0.73 -12.13
N LYS A 402 0.59 1.65 -11.87
CA LYS A 402 1.46 1.57 -10.70
C LYS A 402 0.63 1.54 -9.42
N VAL A 403 0.82 0.51 -8.60
CA VAL A 403 0.19 0.38 -7.29
C VAL A 403 0.89 1.30 -6.30
N LYS A 404 0.12 2.02 -5.48
CA LYS A 404 0.66 2.85 -4.40
C LYS A 404 1.23 1.98 -3.28
N ASP A 405 2.24 2.51 -2.60
CA ASP A 405 2.90 1.85 -1.47
C ASP A 405 3.37 0.42 -1.81
N GLN A 406 3.82 0.27 -3.06
CA GLN A 406 4.48 -0.94 -3.53
C GLN A 406 5.82 -1.09 -2.80
N ILE A 407 6.06 -2.28 -2.27
CA ILE A 407 7.23 -2.62 -1.47
C ILE A 407 8.02 -3.76 -2.14
N THR A 408 9.30 -3.85 -1.79
CA THR A 408 10.11 -5.04 -2.05
C THR A 408 10.26 -5.79 -0.73
N LEU A 409 9.75 -7.01 -0.63
CA LEU A 409 9.76 -7.75 0.64
C LEU A 409 11.18 -7.87 1.24
N THR A 410 12.19 -8.06 0.38
CA THR A 410 13.61 -8.19 0.80
C THR A 410 14.21 -6.94 1.42
N ASP A 411 13.61 -5.77 1.24
CA ASP A 411 14.07 -4.53 1.89
C ASP A 411 13.75 -4.56 3.39
N GLY A 412 12.65 -5.21 3.78
CA GLY A 412 12.25 -5.45 5.15
C GLY A 412 11.68 -4.25 5.91
N TYR A 413 11.54 -3.05 5.31
CA TYR A 413 10.95 -1.87 5.94
C TYR A 413 10.37 -0.86 4.95
#